data_AF-A0A7W1HG15-F1
#
_entry.id   AF-A0A7W1HG15-F1
#
_cell.length_a   1.000
_cell.length_b   1.000
_cell.length_c   1.000
_cell.angle_alpha   90.00
_cell.angle_beta   90.00
_cell.angle_gamma   90.00
#
_symmetry.space_group_name_H-M   'P 1'
#
loop_
_entity.id
_entity.type
_entity.pdbx_description
1 polymer ?
#
loop_
_entity_poly.entity_id
_entity_poly.type
_entity_poly.pdbx_seq_one_letter_code
_entity_poly.pdbx_strand_id
1 'polypeptide(L)'
;SRTLNMDSPAGKNELVRDLSKQIREWIHPLMVHESLRKLAHLTNVPESTIGVGQDHVPNLYIKRSANIEIQSHSVDPDRILEFDVLRWLLLLGKIQVKLVELAKINLAPEAFKSSVCRALYQAYLDCYAAGIPCDLLNIAAALEDSDAQHALSEILQKRVNRERGEMHLEESIQKMLDRNWMEKREQVRIKILDGQCSDDEAMELTKVFKELNSNPPKLQSL
;
A
#
# COMPACT_ATOMS: atom_id res chain seq x y z
N SER A 1 26.95 34.55 -1.25
CA SER A 1 27.01 33.66 -2.44
C SER A 1 28.43 33.17 -2.61
N ARG A 2 28.72 31.92 -2.22
CA ARG A 2 30.03 31.29 -2.53
C ARG A 2 29.98 30.87 -3.99
N THR A 3 30.93 31.35 -4.78
CA THR A 3 31.13 30.92 -6.17
C THR A 3 31.59 29.47 -6.17
N LEU A 4 30.65 28.55 -6.32
CA LEU A 4 30.93 27.12 -6.49
C LEU A 4 31.73 26.94 -7.77
N ASN A 5 33.00 26.53 -7.62
CA ASN A 5 33.84 26.20 -8.76
C ASN A 5 33.41 24.84 -9.32
N MET A 6 32.62 24.86 -10.40
CA MET A 6 32.07 23.68 -11.06
C MET A 6 33.13 22.82 -11.78
N ASP A 7 34.35 23.32 -11.94
CA ASP A 7 35.46 22.57 -12.54
C ASP A 7 36.22 21.71 -11.50
N SER A 8 35.98 21.94 -10.21
CA SER A 8 36.56 21.11 -9.15
C SER A 8 35.67 19.90 -8.81
N PRO A 9 36.24 18.71 -8.57
CA PRO A 9 35.49 17.55 -8.10
C PRO A 9 34.72 17.81 -6.80
N ALA A 10 35.27 18.67 -5.93
CA ALA A 10 34.63 19.08 -4.67
C ALA A 10 33.38 19.95 -4.91
N GLY A 11 33.46 20.93 -5.82
CA GLY A 11 32.33 21.78 -6.17
C GLY A 11 31.21 21.03 -6.90
N LYS A 12 31.54 20.05 -7.75
CA LYS A 12 30.56 19.13 -8.34
C LYS A 12 29.85 18.29 -7.28
N ASN A 13 30.60 17.75 -6.31
CA ASN A 13 30.01 16.96 -5.22
C ASN A 13 29.11 17.80 -4.30
N GLU A 14 29.48 19.06 -4.02
CA GLU A 14 28.66 19.98 -3.22
C GLU A 14 27.35 20.30 -3.96
N LEU A 15 27.41 20.61 -5.25
CA LEU A 15 26.24 20.87 -6.09
C LEU A 15 25.32 19.63 -6.23
N VAL A 16 25.89 18.45 -6.45
CA VAL A 16 25.13 17.18 -6.49
C VAL A 16 24.41 16.95 -5.18
N ARG A 17 25.07 17.22 -4.04
CA ARG A 17 24.48 17.04 -2.71
C ARG A 17 23.34 18.02 -2.45
N ASP A 18 23.50 19.28 -2.86
CA ASP A 18 22.47 20.31 -2.72
C ASP A 18 21.26 20.02 -3.61
N LEU A 19 21.48 19.65 -4.87
CA LEU A 19 20.41 19.24 -5.79
C LEU A 19 19.72 17.97 -5.30
N SER A 20 20.48 16.99 -4.82
CA SER A 20 19.90 15.76 -4.25
C SER A 20 19.02 16.08 -3.03
N LYS A 21 19.42 17.06 -2.20
CA LYS A 21 18.62 17.50 -1.06
C LYS A 21 17.31 18.17 -1.51
N GLN A 22 17.36 19.05 -2.50
CA GLN A 22 16.17 19.70 -3.05
C GLN A 22 15.21 18.71 -3.71
N ILE A 23 15.74 17.75 -4.48
CA ILE A 23 14.93 16.72 -5.12
C ILE A 23 14.24 15.84 -4.06
N ARG A 24 14.94 15.50 -2.96
CA ARG A 24 14.37 14.70 -1.85
C ARG A 24 13.26 15.42 -1.08
N GLU A 25 13.13 16.74 -1.21
CA GLU A 25 12.04 17.50 -0.60
C GLU A 25 10.73 17.44 -1.41
N TRP A 26 10.74 16.82 -2.60
CA TRP A 26 9.54 16.73 -3.44
C TRP A 26 8.53 15.70 -2.91
N ILE A 27 7.25 15.98 -3.18
CA ILE A 27 6.11 15.23 -2.65
C ILE A 27 6.00 13.82 -3.25
N HIS A 28 6.45 13.62 -4.50
CA HIS A 28 6.21 12.41 -5.26
C HIS A 28 7.46 11.50 -5.31
N PRO A 29 7.52 10.38 -4.57
CA PRO A 29 8.73 9.57 -4.44
C PRO A 29 9.28 8.99 -5.75
N LEU A 30 8.43 8.69 -6.73
CA LEU A 30 8.91 8.26 -8.05
C LEU A 30 9.62 9.38 -8.80
N MET A 31 9.11 10.61 -8.67
CA MET A 31 9.75 11.77 -9.27
C MET A 31 11.09 12.02 -8.57
N VAL A 32 11.14 11.86 -7.24
CA VAL A 32 12.40 11.92 -6.47
C VAL A 32 13.38 10.89 -7.02
N HIS A 33 12.96 9.63 -7.11
CA HIS A 33 13.79 8.53 -7.57
C HIS A 33 14.32 8.74 -9.00
N GLU A 34 13.44 9.01 -9.95
CA GLU A 34 13.81 9.25 -11.35
C GLU A 34 14.66 10.50 -11.52
N SER A 35 14.41 11.55 -10.73
CA SER A 35 15.20 12.78 -10.79
C SER A 35 16.59 12.59 -10.18
N LEU A 36 16.72 11.81 -9.10
CA LEU A 36 18.02 11.44 -8.53
C LEU A 36 18.80 10.54 -9.49
N ARG A 37 18.13 9.59 -10.17
CA ARG A 37 18.73 8.74 -11.21
C ARG A 37 19.21 9.59 -12.40
N LYS A 38 18.40 10.52 -12.89
CA LYS A 38 18.79 11.48 -13.93
C LYS A 38 19.95 12.37 -13.48
N LEU A 39 19.95 12.82 -12.23
CA LEU A 39 21.05 13.60 -11.66
C LEU A 39 22.36 12.79 -11.63
N ALA A 40 22.31 11.52 -11.23
CA ALA A 40 23.46 10.62 -11.25
C ALA A 40 24.03 10.46 -12.66
N HIS A 41 23.15 10.24 -13.64
CA HIS A 41 23.52 10.12 -15.05
C HIS A 41 24.16 11.40 -15.60
N LEU A 42 23.54 12.56 -15.37
CA LEU A 42 24.03 13.86 -15.85
C LEU A 42 25.36 14.27 -15.22
N THR A 43 25.63 13.82 -13.99
CA THR A 43 26.85 14.17 -13.26
C THR A 43 27.92 13.10 -13.32
N ASN A 44 27.66 11.97 -13.99
CA ASN A 44 28.54 10.78 -14.03
C ASN A 44 28.98 10.32 -12.64
N VAL A 45 28.10 10.45 -11.65
CA VAL A 45 28.32 10.00 -10.27
C VAL A 45 27.59 8.67 -10.08
N PRO A 46 28.18 7.66 -9.40
CA PRO A 46 27.48 6.41 -9.13
C PRO A 46 26.17 6.63 -8.38
N GLU A 47 25.10 5.94 -8.81
CA GLU A 47 23.77 5.98 -8.20
C GLU A 47 23.79 5.73 -6.68
N SER A 48 24.68 4.83 -6.23
CA SER A 48 24.94 4.51 -4.83
C SER A 48 25.44 5.70 -4.00
N THR A 49 26.14 6.65 -4.63
CA THR A 49 26.70 7.84 -3.96
C THR A 49 25.62 8.90 -3.73
N ILE A 50 24.59 8.94 -4.59
CA ILE A 50 23.43 9.83 -4.48
C ILE A 50 22.31 9.19 -3.64
N GLY A 51 22.44 7.91 -3.30
CA GLY A 51 21.47 7.16 -2.49
C GLY A 51 20.22 6.74 -3.27
N VAL A 52 20.33 6.57 -4.59
CA VAL A 52 19.27 5.97 -5.42
C VAL A 52 19.08 4.53 -4.95
N GLY A 53 17.86 4.15 -4.58
CA GLY A 53 17.53 2.81 -4.06
C GLY A 53 17.87 2.57 -2.58
N GLN A 54 18.32 3.57 -1.82
CA GLN A 54 18.32 3.50 -0.36
C GLN A 54 16.95 3.90 0.19
N ASP A 55 16.39 3.12 1.11
CA ASP A 55 15.16 3.42 1.86
C ASP A 55 15.35 4.67 2.72
N HIS A 56 15.40 5.84 2.07
CA HIS A 56 15.38 7.11 2.77
C HIS A 56 13.94 7.42 3.11
N VAL A 57 13.54 7.07 4.34
CA VAL A 57 12.32 7.60 4.95
C VAL A 57 12.52 9.11 5.03
N PRO A 58 11.84 9.93 4.21
CA PRO A 58 12.04 11.36 4.27
C PRO A 58 11.52 11.82 5.63
N ASN A 59 12.36 12.53 6.39
CA ASN A 59 11.90 13.29 7.56
C ASN A 59 11.12 14.51 7.02
N LEU A 60 9.92 14.28 6.50
CA LEU A 60 9.00 15.35 6.13
C LEU A 60 8.47 15.99 7.40
N TYR A 61 9.05 17.13 7.76
CA TYR A 61 8.43 18.06 8.69
C TYR A 61 7.21 18.66 7.97
N ILE A 62 6.04 18.06 8.16
CA ILE A 62 4.78 18.58 7.66
C ILE A 62 4.53 19.92 8.35
N LYS A 63 4.67 21.04 7.62
CA LYS A 63 4.07 22.32 8.03
C LYS A 63 2.56 22.10 8.04
N ARG A 64 1.96 22.04 9.24
CA ARG A 64 0.52 21.90 9.54
C ARG A 64 -0.36 23.06 9.04
N SER A 65 0.01 23.74 7.96
CA SER A 65 -0.56 25.05 7.62
C SER A 65 -1.40 25.08 6.34
N ALA A 66 -1.48 23.98 5.57
CA ALA A 66 -2.22 23.97 4.29
C ALA A 66 -3.31 22.88 4.18
N ASN A 67 -3.48 22.02 5.18
CA ASN A 67 -4.48 20.93 5.15
C ASN A 67 -5.70 21.18 6.04
N ILE A 68 -5.95 22.41 6.50
CA ILE A 68 -7.08 22.71 7.39
C ILE A 68 -8.36 23.07 6.60
N GLU A 69 -8.27 23.39 5.30
CA GLU A 69 -9.43 23.89 4.53
C GLU A 69 -10.03 22.91 3.53
N ILE A 70 -9.45 21.71 3.36
CA ILE A 70 -10.02 20.69 2.47
C ILE A 70 -10.28 19.43 3.31
N GLN A 71 -11.56 19.21 3.60
CA GLN A 71 -12.15 17.98 4.11
C GLN A 71 -11.99 17.72 5.61
N SER A 72 -13.08 17.99 6.32
CA SER A 72 -13.70 17.06 7.25
C SER A 72 -13.64 15.61 6.72
N HIS A 73 -12.47 14.98 6.76
CA HIS A 73 -12.34 13.57 6.45
C HIS A 73 -12.93 12.79 7.63
N SER A 74 -14.15 12.29 7.45
CA SER A 74 -14.59 11.10 8.17
C SER A 74 -13.49 10.07 8.02
N VAL A 75 -12.86 9.70 9.13
CA VAL A 75 -11.87 8.62 9.14
C VAL A 75 -12.55 7.37 8.59
N ASP A 76 -12.12 6.90 7.41
CA ASP A 76 -12.65 5.70 6.78
C ASP A 76 -12.03 4.46 7.46
N PRO A 77 -12.80 3.70 8.28
CA PRO A 77 -12.28 2.55 9.00
C PRO A 77 -11.83 1.43 8.06
N ASP A 78 -12.47 1.30 6.90
CA ASP A 78 -12.16 0.25 5.92
C ASP A 78 -10.80 0.51 5.28
N ARG A 79 -10.53 1.76 4.92
CA ARG A 79 -9.23 2.15 4.39
C ARG A 79 -8.11 1.94 5.39
N ILE A 80 -8.34 2.21 6.68
CA ILE A 80 -7.33 1.96 7.72
C ILE A 80 -6.96 0.48 7.78
N LEU A 81 -7.98 -0.39 7.87
CA LEU A 81 -7.79 -1.83 7.97
C LEU A 81 -7.02 -2.38 6.75
N GLU A 82 -7.42 -1.95 5.56
CA GLU A 82 -6.79 -2.35 4.30
C GLU A 82 -5.35 -1.84 4.18
N PHE A 83 -5.10 -0.60 4.59
CA PHE A 83 -3.76 -0.02 4.62
C PHE A 83 -2.85 -0.78 5.59
N ASP A 84 -3.38 -1.26 6.72
CA ASP A 84 -2.59 -2.01 7.68
C ASP A 84 -2.13 -3.35 7.08
N VAL A 85 -3.02 -4.11 6.44
CA VAL A 85 -2.65 -5.34 5.72
C VAL A 85 -1.59 -5.07 4.65
N LEU A 86 -1.84 -4.10 3.77
CA LEU A 86 -0.90 -3.74 2.70
C LEU A 86 0.45 -3.31 3.26
N ARG A 87 0.48 -2.57 4.37
CA ARG A 87 1.71 -2.12 5.01
C ARG A 87 2.58 -3.28 5.48
N TRP A 88 1.98 -4.27 6.14
CA TRP A 88 2.72 -5.45 6.58
C TRP A 88 3.31 -6.22 5.41
N LEU A 89 2.57 -6.38 4.32
CA LEU A 89 3.05 -7.06 3.11
C LEU A 89 4.17 -6.30 2.40
N LEU A 90 4.03 -4.99 2.25
CA LEU A 90 5.03 -4.14 1.58
C LEU A 90 6.33 -4.03 2.38
N LEU A 91 6.24 -3.88 3.71
CA LEU A 91 7.41 -3.64 4.55
C LEU A 91 8.08 -4.93 5.05
N LEU A 92 7.32 -6.01 5.24
CA LEU A 92 7.83 -7.26 5.80
C LEU A 92 7.75 -8.45 4.84
N GLY A 93 6.94 -8.41 3.79
CA GLY A 93 6.75 -9.57 2.90
C GLY A 93 8.04 -10.03 2.20
N LYS A 94 8.97 -9.11 1.92
CA LYS A 94 10.31 -9.46 1.40
C LYS A 94 11.16 -10.25 2.41
N ILE A 95 10.97 -10.00 3.70
CA ILE A 95 11.75 -10.61 4.78
C ILE A 95 11.08 -11.91 5.25
N GLN A 96 9.74 -11.91 5.29
CA GLN A 96 8.93 -12.98 5.83
C GLN A 96 7.92 -13.44 4.78
N VAL A 97 8.36 -14.37 3.92
CA VAL A 97 7.55 -14.96 2.84
C VAL A 97 6.24 -15.56 3.36
N LYS A 98 6.25 -16.10 4.58
CA LYS A 98 5.06 -16.63 5.25
C LYS A 98 3.92 -15.61 5.33
N LEU A 99 4.22 -14.32 5.57
CA LEU A 99 3.18 -13.29 5.64
C LEU A 99 2.44 -13.13 4.30
N VAL A 100 3.18 -13.26 3.20
CA VAL A 100 2.60 -13.16 1.86
C VAL A 100 1.72 -14.35 1.55
N GLU A 101 2.19 -15.57 1.85
CA GLU A 101 1.40 -16.77 1.64
C GLU A 101 0.15 -16.80 2.52
N LEU A 102 0.26 -16.36 3.78
CA LEU A 102 -0.89 -16.24 4.69
C LEU A 102 -1.94 -15.28 4.12
N ALA A 103 -1.52 -14.12 3.61
CA ALA A 103 -2.45 -13.19 2.98
C ALA A 103 -3.08 -13.78 1.70
N LYS A 104 -2.30 -14.44 0.83
CA LYS A 104 -2.80 -15.05 -0.41
C LYS A 104 -3.85 -16.13 -0.20
N ILE A 105 -3.67 -16.95 0.84
CA ILE A 105 -4.62 -18.03 1.15
C ILE A 105 -5.96 -17.45 1.61
N ASN A 106 -5.93 -16.32 2.33
CA ASN A 106 -7.10 -15.78 3.01
C ASN A 106 -7.77 -14.62 2.28
N LEU A 107 -7.05 -13.86 1.46
CA LEU A 107 -7.54 -12.63 0.83
C LEU A 107 -7.40 -12.70 -0.69
N ALA A 108 -8.53 -12.48 -1.37
CA ALA A 108 -8.56 -12.13 -2.78
C ALA A 108 -8.56 -10.59 -2.94
N PRO A 109 -8.16 -10.04 -4.09
CA PRO A 109 -8.25 -8.59 -4.37
C PRO A 109 -9.64 -8.01 -4.10
N GLU A 110 -10.69 -8.75 -4.40
CA GLU A 110 -12.09 -8.36 -4.17
C GLU A 110 -12.42 -8.19 -2.69
N ALA A 111 -11.60 -8.75 -1.79
CA ALA A 111 -11.74 -8.57 -0.35
C ALA A 111 -11.47 -7.12 0.10
N PHE A 112 -10.80 -6.32 -0.73
CA PHE A 112 -10.56 -4.90 -0.51
C PHE A 112 -11.71 -4.08 -1.10
N LYS A 113 -12.31 -3.22 -0.28
CA LYS A 113 -13.38 -2.31 -0.69
C LYS A 113 -12.85 -1.14 -1.47
N SER A 114 -11.77 -0.53 -0.99
CA SER A 114 -11.15 0.59 -1.68
C SER A 114 -10.59 0.11 -3.01
N SER A 115 -11.00 0.74 -4.10
CA SER A 115 -10.44 0.48 -5.44
C SER A 115 -8.93 0.67 -5.45
N VAL A 116 -8.43 1.66 -4.71
CA VAL A 116 -6.99 1.93 -4.56
C VAL A 116 -6.28 0.78 -3.84
N CYS A 117 -6.81 0.31 -2.70
CA CYS A 117 -6.20 -0.81 -1.97
C CYS A 117 -6.25 -2.11 -2.78
N ARG A 118 -7.33 -2.33 -3.53
CA ARG A 118 -7.48 -3.47 -4.44
C ARG A 118 -6.42 -3.46 -5.53
N ALA A 119 -6.24 -2.32 -6.20
CA ALA A 119 -5.21 -2.16 -7.23
C ALA A 119 -3.80 -2.38 -6.66
N LEU A 120 -3.53 -1.86 -5.46
CA LEU A 120 -2.25 -2.07 -4.76
C LEU A 120 -2.01 -3.54 -4.42
N TYR A 121 -3.01 -4.24 -3.90
CA TYR A 121 -2.87 -5.65 -3.57
C TYR A 121 -2.68 -6.49 -4.82
N GLN A 122 -3.43 -6.21 -5.88
CA GLN A 122 -3.27 -6.90 -7.17
C GLN A 122 -1.86 -6.71 -7.74
N ALA A 123 -1.40 -5.46 -7.83
CA ALA A 123 -0.05 -5.15 -8.32
C ALA A 123 1.04 -5.81 -7.47
N TYR A 124 0.84 -5.89 -6.15
CA TYR A 124 1.72 -6.60 -5.24
C TYR A 124 1.78 -8.10 -5.55
N LEU A 125 0.63 -8.75 -5.73
CA LEU A 125 0.54 -10.18 -6.05
C LEU A 125 1.17 -10.48 -7.41
N ASP A 126 0.97 -9.63 -8.41
CA ASP A 126 1.54 -9.79 -9.75
C ASP A 126 3.07 -9.71 -9.70
N CYS A 127 3.63 -8.73 -8.98
CA CYS A 127 5.07 -8.63 -8.74
C CYS A 127 5.61 -9.88 -8.04
N TYR A 128 4.91 -10.33 -6.99
CA TYR A 128 5.32 -11.50 -6.21
C TYR A 128 5.29 -12.78 -7.05
N ALA A 129 4.26 -12.99 -7.86
CA ALA A 129 4.12 -14.14 -8.75
C ALA A 129 5.19 -14.13 -9.86
N ALA A 130 5.55 -12.96 -10.36
CA ALA A 130 6.62 -12.78 -11.35
C ALA A 130 8.04 -12.91 -10.75
N GLY A 131 8.19 -13.05 -9.43
CA GLY A 131 9.48 -13.05 -8.74
C GLY A 131 10.19 -11.69 -8.78
N ILE A 132 9.46 -10.62 -9.08
CA ILE A 132 9.95 -9.25 -9.10
C ILE A 132 9.93 -8.70 -7.66
N PRO A 133 10.93 -7.92 -7.23
CA PRO A 133 10.89 -7.27 -5.93
C PRO A 133 9.62 -6.41 -5.76
N CYS A 134 8.81 -6.72 -4.74
CA CYS A 134 7.62 -5.94 -4.38
C CYS A 134 8.00 -4.63 -3.66
N ASP A 135 8.83 -3.80 -4.28
CA ASP A 135 9.24 -2.49 -3.78
C ASP A 135 8.40 -1.36 -4.39
N LEU A 136 8.59 -0.15 -3.86
CA LEU A 136 7.88 1.05 -4.29
C LEU A 136 7.93 1.24 -5.81
N LEU A 137 9.08 0.99 -6.44
CA LEU A 137 9.29 1.30 -7.85
C LEU A 137 8.56 0.31 -8.74
N ASN A 138 8.72 -0.98 -8.49
CA ASN A 138 8.10 -2.03 -9.31
C ASN A 138 6.59 -2.01 -9.17
N ILE A 139 6.08 -1.81 -7.95
CA ILE A 139 4.64 -1.73 -7.72
C ILE A 139 4.09 -0.44 -8.34
N ALA A 140 4.73 0.71 -8.12
CA ALA A 140 4.22 1.95 -8.70
C ALA A 140 4.29 1.98 -10.23
N ALA A 141 5.27 1.33 -10.84
CA ALA A 141 5.35 1.17 -12.30
C ALA A 141 4.20 0.32 -12.84
N ALA A 142 3.68 -0.62 -12.05
CA ALA A 142 2.50 -1.41 -12.39
C ALA A 142 1.18 -0.66 -12.10
N LEU A 143 1.21 0.45 -11.37
CA LEU A 143 0.03 1.28 -11.10
C LEU A 143 -0.10 2.38 -12.15
N GLU A 144 -1.17 2.35 -12.93
CA GLU A 144 -1.50 3.41 -13.87
C GLU A 144 -2.07 4.67 -13.18
N ASP A 145 -2.66 4.48 -12.00
CA ASP A 145 -3.40 5.51 -11.27
C ASP A 145 -2.52 6.29 -10.28
N SER A 146 -2.60 7.63 -10.34
CA SER A 146 -1.87 8.53 -9.44
C SER A 146 -2.32 8.41 -7.99
N ASP A 147 -3.59 8.12 -7.74
CA ASP A 147 -4.12 7.99 -6.37
C ASP A 147 -3.57 6.72 -5.70
N ALA A 148 -3.47 5.62 -6.45
CA ALA A 148 -2.83 4.40 -5.99
C ALA A 148 -1.33 4.59 -5.71
N GLN A 149 -0.60 5.30 -6.58
CA GLN A 149 0.80 5.64 -6.33
C GLN A 149 0.97 6.52 -5.08
N HIS A 150 0.06 7.47 -4.84
CA HIS A 150 0.07 8.29 -3.64
C HIS A 150 -0.19 7.46 -2.37
N ALA A 151 -1.19 6.56 -2.41
CA ALA A 151 -1.49 5.65 -1.31
C ALA A 151 -0.31 4.72 -0.99
N LEU A 152 0.37 4.18 -2.01
CA LEU A 152 1.59 3.38 -1.83
C LEU A 152 2.67 4.16 -1.06
N SER A 153 2.90 5.42 -1.47
CA SER A 153 3.83 6.31 -0.77
C SER A 153 3.42 6.54 0.68
N GLU A 154 2.14 6.81 0.95
CA GLU A 154 1.63 7.02 2.32
C GLU A 154 1.86 5.79 3.20
N ILE A 155 1.64 4.59 2.67
CA ILE A 155 1.80 3.33 3.39
C ILE A 155 3.27 3.12 3.79
N LEU A 156 4.21 3.35 2.87
CA LEU A 156 5.63 3.10 3.09
C LEU A 156 6.31 4.11 4.02
N GLN A 157 5.73 5.29 4.20
CA GLN A 157 6.26 6.28 5.15
C GLN A 157 6.05 5.89 6.61
N LYS A 158 5.11 5.00 6.90
CA LYS A 158 4.78 4.59 8.27
C LYS A 158 5.75 3.52 8.77
N ARG A 159 6.29 3.73 9.98
CA ARG A 159 7.14 2.74 10.66
C ARG A 159 6.28 1.63 11.27
N VAL A 160 6.77 0.41 11.18
CA VAL A 160 6.11 -0.78 11.75
C VAL A 160 7.01 -1.52 12.72
N ASN A 161 6.42 -2.11 13.76
CA ASN A 161 7.13 -3.01 14.66
C ASN A 161 7.23 -4.41 14.03
N ARG A 162 8.45 -4.78 13.60
CA ARG A 162 8.70 -6.02 12.87
C ARG A 162 8.46 -7.28 13.70
N GLU A 163 8.65 -7.21 15.02
CA GLU A 163 8.50 -8.37 15.92
C GLU A 163 7.05 -8.81 16.07
N ARG A 164 6.10 -7.90 15.86
CA ARG A 164 4.66 -8.16 15.97
C ARG A 164 3.95 -8.22 14.61
N GLY A 165 4.72 -8.28 13.51
CA GLY A 165 4.18 -8.19 12.16
C GLY A 165 3.21 -9.33 11.83
N GLU A 166 3.57 -10.56 12.19
CA GLU A 166 2.73 -11.75 11.95
C GLU A 166 1.41 -11.67 12.71
N MET A 167 1.47 -11.51 14.03
CA MET A 167 0.29 -11.35 14.89
C MET A 167 -0.65 -10.24 14.41
N HIS A 168 -0.12 -9.06 14.07
CA HIS A 168 -0.96 -7.95 13.62
C HIS A 168 -1.49 -8.14 12.20
N LEU A 169 -0.77 -8.86 11.34
CA LEU A 169 -1.29 -9.23 10.03
C LEU A 169 -2.45 -10.22 10.18
N GLU A 170 -2.29 -11.26 11.00
CA GLU A 170 -3.36 -12.24 11.30
C GLU A 170 -4.62 -11.55 11.81
N GLU A 171 -4.49 -10.66 12.80
CA GLU A 171 -5.60 -9.87 13.34
C GLU A 171 -6.27 -9.01 12.26
N SER A 172 -5.47 -8.40 11.37
CA SER A 172 -5.98 -7.53 10.31
C SER A 172 -6.71 -8.33 9.22
N ILE A 173 -6.16 -9.49 8.83
CA ILE A 173 -6.81 -10.40 7.89
C ILE A 173 -8.13 -10.91 8.48
N GLN A 174 -8.14 -11.36 9.75
CA GLN A 174 -9.36 -11.83 10.39
C GLN A 174 -10.44 -10.73 10.43
N LYS A 175 -10.08 -9.49 10.75
CA LYS A 175 -11.01 -8.35 10.70
C LYS A 175 -11.55 -8.09 9.30
N MET A 176 -10.72 -8.24 8.25
CA MET A 176 -11.18 -8.10 6.86
C MET A 176 -12.16 -9.21 6.49
N LEU A 177 -11.87 -10.45 6.90
CA LEU A 177 -12.76 -11.59 6.69
C LEU A 177 -14.10 -11.38 7.40
N ASP A 178 -14.08 -10.98 8.67
CA ASP A 178 -15.27 -10.72 9.48
C ASP A 178 -16.13 -9.62 8.84
N ARG A 179 -15.50 -8.51 8.42
CA ARG A 179 -16.18 -7.43 7.70
C ARG A 179 -16.89 -7.94 6.44
N ASN A 180 -16.16 -8.61 5.57
CA ASN A 180 -16.69 -9.06 4.29
C ASN A 180 -17.81 -10.10 4.46
N TRP A 181 -17.70 -10.94 5.49
CA TRP A 181 -18.74 -11.88 5.88
C TRP A 181 -20.01 -11.17 6.37
N MET A 182 -19.86 -10.17 7.26
CA MET A 182 -20.99 -9.38 7.76
C MET A 182 -21.74 -8.68 6.61
N GLU A 183 -21.02 -8.12 5.65
CA GLU A 183 -21.62 -7.48 4.48
C GLU A 183 -22.32 -8.46 3.56
N LYS A 184 -21.68 -9.59 3.24
CA LYS A 184 -22.31 -10.60 2.39
C LYS A 184 -23.59 -11.12 3.05
N ARG A 185 -23.56 -11.33 4.36
CA ARG A 185 -24.73 -11.73 5.15
C ARG A 185 -25.83 -10.67 5.09
N GLU A 186 -25.49 -9.39 5.25
CA GLU A 186 -26.46 -8.29 5.19
C GLU A 186 -27.04 -8.12 3.78
N GLN A 187 -26.23 -8.24 2.72
CA GLN A 187 -26.70 -8.21 1.34
C GLN A 187 -27.70 -9.34 1.05
N VAL A 188 -27.42 -10.55 1.53
CA VAL A 188 -28.37 -11.68 1.40
C VAL A 188 -29.65 -11.40 2.18
N ARG A 189 -29.55 -10.85 3.40
CA ARG A 189 -30.71 -10.47 4.22
C ARG A 189 -31.58 -9.43 3.51
N ILE A 190 -30.98 -8.39 2.94
CA ILE A 190 -31.69 -7.34 2.21
C ILE A 190 -32.39 -7.94 0.99
N LYS A 191 -31.71 -8.79 0.20
CA LYS A 191 -32.33 -9.43 -0.97
C LYS A 191 -33.56 -10.27 -0.62
N ILE A 192 -33.51 -11.02 0.49
CA ILE A 192 -34.66 -11.79 0.97
C ILE A 192 -35.83 -10.86 1.36
N LEU A 193 -35.53 -9.72 2.00
CA LEU A 193 -36.55 -8.78 2.49
C LEU A 193 -37.13 -7.85 1.42
N ASP A 194 -36.37 -7.59 0.35
CA ASP A 194 -36.79 -6.70 -0.74
C ASP A 194 -37.97 -7.26 -1.55
N GLY A 195 -38.27 -8.56 -1.39
CA GLY A 195 -39.49 -9.18 -1.93
C GLY A 195 -39.54 -9.28 -3.46
N GLN A 196 -38.44 -8.92 -4.16
CA GLN A 196 -38.31 -9.02 -5.62
C GLN A 196 -37.81 -10.40 -6.09
N CYS A 197 -37.58 -11.33 -5.18
CA CYS A 197 -37.11 -12.67 -5.49
C CYS A 197 -38.30 -13.59 -5.82
N SER A 198 -38.11 -14.51 -6.76
CA SER A 198 -39.02 -15.65 -6.91
C SER A 198 -38.97 -16.57 -5.67
N ASP A 199 -40.01 -17.40 -5.45
CA ASP A 199 -40.06 -18.33 -4.31
C ASP A 199 -38.83 -19.28 -4.26
N ASP A 200 -38.37 -19.73 -5.44
CA ASP A 200 -37.18 -20.57 -5.56
C ASP A 200 -35.89 -19.82 -5.18
N GLU A 201 -35.73 -18.56 -5.64
CA GLU A 201 -34.59 -17.71 -5.28
C GLU A 201 -34.59 -17.35 -3.80
N ALA A 202 -35.75 -17.05 -3.22
CA ALA A 202 -35.89 -16.77 -1.80
C ALA A 202 -35.52 -17.98 -0.93
N MET A 203 -35.89 -19.19 -1.37
CA MET A 203 -35.52 -20.43 -0.70
C MET A 203 -34.00 -20.67 -0.76
N GLU A 204 -33.36 -20.46 -1.91
CA GLU A 204 -31.90 -20.59 -2.06
C GLU A 204 -31.15 -19.53 -1.25
N LEU A 205 -31.57 -18.27 -1.27
CA LEU A 205 -30.98 -17.22 -0.44
C LEU A 205 -31.09 -17.51 1.06
N THR A 206 -32.20 -18.12 1.49
CA THR A 206 -32.38 -18.55 2.88
C THR A 206 -31.41 -19.66 3.28
N LYS A 207 -31.14 -20.62 2.38
CA LYS A 207 -30.12 -21.66 2.59
C LYS A 207 -28.73 -21.04 2.73
N VAL A 208 -28.36 -20.15 1.81
CA VAL A 208 -27.08 -19.43 1.84
C VAL A 208 -26.94 -18.61 3.13
N PHE A 209 -27.99 -17.92 3.56
CA PHE A 209 -27.98 -17.15 4.80
C PHE A 209 -27.76 -18.03 6.04
N LYS A 210 -28.40 -19.21 6.10
CA LYS A 210 -28.24 -20.17 7.18
C LYS A 210 -26.82 -20.76 7.23
N GLU A 211 -26.26 -21.07 6.07
CA GLU A 211 -24.89 -21.55 5.93
C GLU A 211 -23.88 -20.49 6.39
N LEU A 212 -24.05 -19.24 5.95
CA LEU A 212 -23.20 -18.12 6.38
C LEU A 212 -23.24 -17.92 7.90
N ASN A 213 -24.40 -18.06 8.55
CA ASN A 213 -24.50 -17.96 10.02
C ASN A 213 -23.82 -19.11 10.75
N SER A 214 -23.79 -20.28 10.14
CA SER A 214 -23.25 -21.49 10.76
C SER A 214 -21.72 -21.58 10.61
N ASN A 215 -21.17 -20.90 9.59
CA ASN A 215 -19.76 -20.92 9.22
C ASN A 215 -19.18 -19.49 9.18
N PRO A 216 -18.93 -18.86 10.34
CA PRO A 216 -18.17 -17.61 10.37
C PRO A 216 -16.75 -17.85 9.82
N PRO A 217 -16.17 -16.88 9.10
CA PRO A 217 -14.86 -17.05 8.51
C PRO A 217 -13.81 -17.15 9.61
N LYS A 218 -12.83 -18.03 9.40
CA LYS A 218 -11.66 -18.14 10.27
C LYS A 218 -10.42 -18.08 9.40
N LEU A 219 -9.43 -17.35 9.91
CA LEU A 219 -8.10 -17.33 9.32
C LEU A 219 -7.61 -18.77 9.12
N GLN A 220 -7.23 -19.08 7.90
CA GLN A 220 -6.59 -20.33 7.54
C GLN A 220 -5.10 -20.24 7.87
N SER A 221 -4.60 -21.20 8.64
CA SER A 221 -3.17 -21.35 8.91
C SER A 221 -2.42 -21.95 7.72
N LEU A 222 -1.16 -21.55 7.55
CA LEU A 222 -0.21 -22.14 6.59
C LEU A 222 0.14 -23.59 6.88
#